data_AF-A0AAW2F891-F1
#
_entry.id   AF-A0AAW2F891-F1
#
_cell.length_a   1.000
_cell.length_b   1.000
_cell.length_c   1.000
_cell.angle_alpha   90.00
_cell.angle_beta   90.00
_cell.angle_gamma   90.00
#
_symmetry.space_group_name_H-M   'P 1'
#
loop_
_entity.id
_entity.type
_entity.pdbx_description
1 polymer ?
#
loop_
_entity_poly.entity_id
_entity_poly.type
_entity_poly.pdbx_seq_one_letter_code
_entity_poly.pdbx_strand_id
1 'polypeptide(L)'
;MILRWACNFGHSECKKTANVKLNEYIANPETYRVPSDLKHWTYCNGIKEANISTWNKLMDMYLINHNADILEYLTCSENPDILISFINKSALNDSIIQKNYYSIISSIIQYHSEKDAVLNYMLENLKIITPK
;
A
#
# COMPACT_ATOMS: atom_id res chain seq x y z
N MET A 1 -4.70 -17.62 -14.78
CA MET A 1 -5.81 -17.51 -13.81
C MET A 1 -5.46 -18.11 -12.45
N ILE A 2 -4.90 -19.33 -12.38
CA ILE A 2 -4.53 -20.00 -11.11
C ILE A 2 -3.58 -19.15 -10.25
N LEU A 3 -2.53 -18.59 -10.87
CA LEU A 3 -1.58 -17.76 -10.13
C LEU A 3 -2.25 -16.52 -9.50
N ARG A 4 -3.23 -15.88 -10.17
CA ARG A 4 -3.90 -14.70 -9.60
C ARG A 4 -4.61 -15.02 -8.28
N TRP A 5 -5.30 -16.16 -8.24
CA TRP A 5 -5.99 -16.65 -7.05
C TRP A 5 -5.02 -17.07 -5.94
N ALA A 6 -3.85 -17.59 -6.29
CA ALA A 6 -2.86 -18.04 -5.32
C ALA A 6 -2.38 -16.90 -4.38
N CYS A 7 -2.37 -15.65 -4.84
CA CYS A 7 -2.04 -14.50 -3.99
C CYS A 7 -3.00 -14.33 -2.82
N ASN A 8 -4.29 -14.64 -3.00
CA ASN A 8 -5.29 -14.53 -1.94
C ASN A 8 -5.04 -15.54 -0.82
N PHE A 9 -4.36 -16.65 -1.13
CA PHE A 9 -3.93 -17.66 -0.16
C PHE A 9 -2.50 -17.43 0.34
N GLY A 10 -1.93 -16.23 0.12
CA GLY A 10 -0.60 -15.87 0.60
C GLY A 10 0.57 -16.54 -0.15
N HIS A 11 0.33 -17.15 -1.32
CA HIS A 11 1.36 -17.86 -2.06
C HIS A 11 2.51 -16.94 -2.49
N SER A 12 3.72 -17.22 -2.00
CA SER A 12 4.90 -16.37 -2.18
C SER A 12 5.24 -16.09 -3.65
N GLU A 13 5.21 -17.12 -4.50
CA GLU A 13 5.51 -16.94 -5.93
C GLU A 13 4.54 -16.00 -6.65
N CYS A 14 3.29 -15.95 -6.18
CA CYS A 14 2.31 -15.02 -6.73
C CYS A 14 2.68 -13.58 -6.37
N LYS A 15 3.01 -13.33 -5.09
CA LYS A 15 3.42 -12.01 -4.61
C LYS A 15 4.70 -11.54 -5.30
N LYS A 16 5.69 -12.42 -5.47
CA LYS A 16 6.92 -12.15 -6.24
C LYS A 16 6.61 -11.77 -7.69
N THR A 17 5.74 -12.51 -8.36
CA THR A 17 5.33 -12.20 -9.74
C THR A 17 4.65 -10.83 -9.83
N ALA A 18 3.76 -10.52 -8.88
CA ALA A 18 3.12 -9.21 -8.81
C ALA A 18 4.14 -8.09 -8.54
N ASN A 19 5.13 -8.34 -7.68
CA ASN A 19 6.19 -7.39 -7.36
C ASN A 19 7.12 -7.10 -8.55
N VAL A 20 7.48 -8.12 -9.34
CA VAL A 20 8.22 -7.93 -10.59
C VAL A 20 7.45 -6.99 -11.51
N LYS A 21 6.16 -7.26 -11.75
CA LYS A 21 5.29 -6.42 -12.60
C LYS A 21 5.12 -5.00 -12.06
N LEU A 22 5.02 -4.84 -10.75
CA LEU A 22 4.97 -3.53 -10.11
C LEU A 22 6.28 -2.75 -10.34
N ASN A 23 7.44 -3.39 -10.18
CA ASN A 23 8.73 -2.75 -10.41
C ASN A 23 8.97 -2.43 -11.89
N GLU A 24 8.51 -3.27 -12.82
CA GLU A 24 8.50 -2.96 -14.26
C GLU A 24 7.69 -1.68 -14.53
N TYR A 25 6.47 -1.58 -13.99
CA TYR A 25 5.64 -0.39 -14.09
C TYR A 25 6.33 0.85 -13.49
N ILE A 26 6.88 0.74 -12.27
CA ILE A 26 7.59 1.86 -11.62
C ILE A 26 8.78 2.33 -12.46
N ALA A 27 9.52 1.41 -13.07
CA ALA A 27 10.69 1.73 -13.88
C ALA A 27 10.33 2.43 -15.20
N ASN A 28 9.23 2.02 -15.84
CA ASN A 28 8.77 2.64 -17.09
C ASN A 28 7.23 2.52 -17.24
N PRO A 29 6.46 3.48 -16.69
CA PRO A 29 5.00 3.43 -16.67
C PRO A 29 4.35 3.46 -18.06
N GLU A 30 5.01 4.06 -19.04
CA GLU A 30 4.50 4.18 -20.41
C GLU A 30 4.60 2.86 -21.16
N THR A 31 5.69 2.11 -20.93
CA THR A 31 5.96 0.82 -21.58
C THR A 31 5.22 -0.32 -20.87
N TYR A 32 5.29 -0.37 -19.54
CA TYR A 32 4.74 -1.47 -18.73
C TYR A 32 3.39 -1.12 -18.12
N ARG A 33 2.43 -0.72 -18.96
CA ARG A 33 1.08 -0.38 -18.51
C ARG A 33 0.41 -1.57 -17.86
N VAL A 34 -0.09 -1.38 -16.64
CA VAL A 34 -0.90 -2.37 -15.94
C VAL A 34 -2.35 -2.28 -16.42
N PRO A 35 -2.93 -3.34 -17.00
CA PRO A 35 -4.34 -3.35 -17.39
C PRO A 35 -5.26 -3.07 -16.21
N SER A 36 -6.40 -2.41 -16.46
CA SER A 36 -7.32 -1.99 -15.40
C SER A 36 -7.83 -3.16 -14.54
N ASP A 37 -8.10 -4.32 -15.14
CA ASP A 37 -8.52 -5.55 -14.42
C ASP A 37 -7.41 -6.15 -13.55
N LEU A 38 -6.16 -5.71 -13.76
CA LEU A 38 -4.96 -6.20 -13.10
C LEU A 38 -4.35 -5.22 -12.11
N LYS A 39 -4.85 -3.98 -12.02
CA LYS A 39 -4.28 -2.96 -11.14
C LYS A 39 -4.23 -3.43 -9.69
N HIS A 40 -5.39 -3.72 -9.09
CA HIS A 40 -5.41 -4.15 -7.69
C HIS A 40 -4.53 -5.37 -7.44
N TRP A 41 -4.60 -6.39 -8.31
CA TRP A 41 -3.78 -7.58 -8.18
C TRP A 41 -2.27 -7.28 -8.26
N THR A 42 -1.84 -6.45 -9.20
CA THR A 42 -0.42 -6.12 -9.41
C THR A 42 0.12 -5.24 -8.29
N TYR A 43 -0.58 -4.16 -7.96
CA TYR A 43 -0.10 -3.17 -7.00
C TYR A 43 -0.18 -3.70 -5.57
N CYS A 44 -1.35 -4.18 -5.12
CA CYS A 44 -1.51 -4.63 -3.74
C CYS A 44 -0.61 -5.84 -3.41
N ASN A 45 -0.60 -6.88 -4.27
CA ASN A 45 0.25 -8.04 -4.02
C ASN A 45 1.73 -7.75 -4.29
N GLY A 46 2.05 -6.82 -5.20
CA GLY A 46 3.41 -6.35 -5.37
C GLY A 46 3.92 -5.61 -4.13
N ILE A 47 3.08 -4.82 -3.48
CA ILE A 47 3.40 -4.11 -2.23
C ILE A 47 3.52 -5.07 -1.04
N LYS A 48 2.75 -6.16 -1.00
CA LYS A 48 2.92 -7.21 0.05
C LYS A 48 4.35 -7.79 0.08
N GLU A 49 4.98 -7.96 -1.07
CA GLU A 49 6.38 -8.44 -1.21
C GLU A 49 7.41 -7.30 -1.20
N ALA A 50 6.97 -6.05 -1.41
CA ALA A 50 7.88 -4.93 -1.61
C ALA A 50 8.67 -4.58 -0.36
N ASN A 51 9.94 -4.20 -0.57
CA ASN A 51 10.72 -3.50 0.44
C ASN A 51 10.37 -2.01 0.48
N ILE A 52 10.94 -1.30 1.47
CA ILE A 52 10.73 0.15 1.65
C ILE A 52 11.15 0.97 0.42
N SER A 53 12.13 0.53 -0.36
CA SER A 53 12.57 1.26 -1.57
C SER A 53 11.49 1.24 -2.65
N THR A 54 10.91 0.07 -2.95
CA THR A 54 9.79 -0.03 -3.90
C THR A 54 8.55 0.70 -3.39
N TRP A 55 8.26 0.62 -2.08
CA TRP A 55 7.16 1.37 -1.46
C TRP A 55 7.33 2.89 -1.63
N ASN A 56 8.52 3.43 -1.34
CA ASN A 56 8.83 4.85 -1.48
C ASN A 56 8.72 5.32 -2.94
N LYS A 57 9.23 4.55 -3.90
CA LYS A 57 9.09 4.90 -5.33
C LYS A 57 7.62 5.01 -5.75
N LEU A 58 6.76 4.12 -5.26
CA LEU A 58 5.34 4.19 -5.56
C LEU A 58 4.67 5.39 -4.85
N MET A 59 5.08 5.74 -3.62
CA MET A 59 4.68 6.98 -2.96
C MET A 59 5.11 8.22 -3.75
N ASP A 60 6.32 8.26 -4.28
CA ASP A 60 6.81 9.38 -5.11
C ASP A 60 5.94 9.55 -6.36
N MET A 61 5.51 8.45 -6.99
CA MET A 61 4.56 8.50 -8.10
C MET A 61 3.24 9.15 -7.70
N TYR A 62 2.69 8.81 -6.52
CA TYR A 62 1.49 9.48 -5.98
C TYR A 62 1.70 10.98 -5.80
N LEU A 63 2.86 11.39 -5.28
CA LEU A 63 3.16 12.81 -5.06
C LEU A 63 3.24 13.59 -6.38
N ILE A 64 3.57 12.93 -7.49
CA ILE A 64 3.64 13.53 -8.83
C ILE A 64 2.26 13.55 -9.52
N ASN A 65 1.53 12.43 -9.50
CA ASN A 65 0.33 12.24 -10.32
C ASN A 65 -0.99 12.39 -9.55
N HIS A 66 -0.94 12.45 -8.22
CA HIS A 66 -2.08 12.55 -7.31
C HIS A 66 -3.15 11.46 -7.50
N ASN A 67 -2.78 10.29 -8.01
CA ASN A 67 -3.69 9.15 -8.14
C ASN A 67 -3.95 8.51 -6.76
N ALA A 68 -5.10 8.81 -6.16
CA ALA A 68 -5.48 8.35 -4.83
C ALA A 68 -5.50 6.81 -4.69
N ASP A 69 -5.73 6.05 -5.77
CA ASP A 69 -5.67 4.57 -5.76
C ASP A 69 -4.33 4.06 -5.23
N ILE A 70 -3.25 4.82 -5.49
CA ILE A 70 -1.90 4.45 -5.02
C ILE A 70 -1.84 4.40 -3.50
N LEU A 71 -2.52 5.32 -2.81
CA LEU A 71 -2.53 5.35 -1.34
C LEU A 71 -3.18 4.09 -0.78
N GLU A 72 -4.27 3.62 -1.38
CA GLU A 72 -4.90 2.36 -1.01
C GLU A 72 -3.90 1.20 -1.18
N TYR A 73 -3.25 1.09 -2.34
CA TYR A 73 -2.30 -0.01 -2.57
C TYR A 73 -1.10 0.01 -1.63
N LEU A 74 -0.61 1.19 -1.24
CA LEU A 74 0.49 1.33 -0.28
C LEU A 74 0.12 0.79 1.11
N THR A 75 -1.18 0.76 1.46
CA THR A 75 -1.65 0.12 2.70
C THR A 75 -1.56 -1.40 2.67
N CYS A 76 -1.36 -2.04 1.52
CA CYS A 76 -1.23 -3.51 1.44
C CYS A 76 0.09 -4.06 1.99
N SER A 77 1.04 -3.21 2.45
CA SER A 77 2.36 -3.67 2.91
C SER A 77 2.22 -4.67 4.04
N GLU A 78 3.01 -5.75 4.03
CA GLU A 78 3.05 -6.68 5.17
C GLU A 78 4.06 -6.27 6.24
N ASN A 79 4.82 -5.19 6.01
CA ASN A 79 5.78 -4.65 6.96
C ASN A 79 5.09 -3.65 7.92
N PRO A 80 5.02 -3.95 9.23
CA PRO A 80 4.33 -3.09 10.19
C PRO A 80 5.00 -1.71 10.35
N ASP A 81 6.33 -1.62 10.26
CA ASP A 81 7.06 -0.35 10.39
C ASP A 81 6.70 0.62 9.25
N ILE A 82 6.53 0.10 8.03
CA ILE A 82 6.08 0.87 6.88
C ILE A 82 4.68 1.44 7.13
N LEU A 83 3.76 0.60 7.61
CA LEU A 83 2.38 1.01 7.86
C LEU A 83 2.28 2.02 9.00
N ILE A 84 2.99 1.81 10.11
CA ILE A 84 3.04 2.74 11.23
C ILE A 84 3.60 4.10 10.78
N SER A 85 4.69 4.10 10.01
CA SER A 85 5.24 5.33 9.42
C SER A 85 4.23 6.03 8.51
N PHE A 86 3.47 5.27 7.72
CA PHE A 86 2.47 5.83 6.82
C PHE A 86 1.27 6.44 7.57
N ILE A 87 0.77 5.77 8.61
CA ILE A 87 -0.26 6.29 9.53
C ILE A 87 0.19 7.64 10.09
N ASN A 88 1.39 7.70 10.68
CA ASN A 88 1.92 8.94 11.25
C ASN A 88 2.06 10.06 10.21
N LYS A 89 2.54 9.73 9.00
CA LYS A 89 2.64 10.71 7.91
C LYS A 89 1.27 11.26 7.52
N SER A 90 0.26 10.39 7.40
CA SER A 90 -1.09 10.77 7.03
C SER A 90 -1.82 11.60 8.10
N ALA A 91 -1.48 11.40 9.37
CA ALA A 91 -2.08 12.12 10.50
C ALA A 91 -1.46 13.51 10.73
N LEU A 92 -0.13 13.64 10.62
CA LEU A 92 0.60 14.74 11.24
C LEU A 92 1.21 15.78 10.29
N ASN A 93 1.54 15.43 9.03
CA ASN A 93 2.63 16.17 8.35
C ASN A 93 2.44 16.56 6.87
N ASP A 94 1.33 16.24 6.20
CA ASP A 94 1.22 16.53 4.76
C ASP A 94 -0.22 16.85 4.32
N SER A 95 -0.46 18.09 3.87
CA SER A 95 -1.80 18.53 3.43
C SER A 95 -2.34 17.75 2.22
N ILE A 96 -1.48 17.09 1.44
CA ILE A 96 -1.88 16.30 0.28
C ILE A 96 -2.35 14.91 0.72
N ILE A 97 -1.59 14.25 1.60
CA ILE A 97 -1.91 12.91 2.11
C ILE A 97 -3.04 12.98 3.15
N GLN A 98 -3.05 14.00 4.02
CA GLN A 98 -4.04 14.15 5.08
C GLN A 98 -5.48 14.24 4.55
N LYS A 99 -5.69 14.79 3.34
CA LYS A 99 -6.99 14.75 2.64
C LYS A 99 -7.53 13.33 2.44
N ASN A 100 -6.64 12.35 2.40
CA ASN A 100 -6.95 10.94 2.21
C ASN A 100 -6.83 10.12 3.51
N TYR A 101 -6.61 10.77 4.66
CA TYR A 101 -6.38 10.09 5.94
C TYR A 101 -7.44 9.02 6.24
N TYR A 102 -8.73 9.37 6.18
CA TYR A 102 -9.80 8.42 6.49
C TYR A 102 -9.82 7.22 5.53
N SER A 103 -9.52 7.45 4.24
CA SER A 103 -9.42 6.37 3.24
C SER A 103 -8.23 5.45 3.54
N ILE A 104 -7.08 6.03 3.88
CA ILE A 104 -5.87 5.28 4.28
C ILE A 104 -6.17 4.42 5.51
N ILE A 105 -6.74 5.01 6.56
CA ILE A 105 -7.07 4.29 7.79
C ILE A 105 -8.11 3.18 7.54
N SER A 106 -9.16 3.46 6.77
CA SER A 106 -10.16 2.45 6.40
C SER A 106 -9.52 1.27 5.66
N SER A 107 -8.60 1.56 4.73
CA SER A 107 -7.89 0.53 3.96
C SER A 107 -6.94 -0.29 4.85
N ILE A 108 -6.23 0.35 5.79
CA ILE A 108 -5.38 -0.35 6.76
C ILE A 108 -6.22 -1.30 7.62
N ILE A 109 -7.36 -0.85 8.14
CA ILE A 109 -8.27 -1.69 8.93
C ILE A 109 -8.76 -2.87 8.08
N GLN A 110 -9.14 -2.62 6.82
CA GLN A 110 -9.61 -3.66 5.91
C GLN A 110 -8.55 -4.74 5.67
N TYR A 111 -7.30 -4.34 5.39
CA TYR A 111 -6.23 -5.29 5.03
C TYR A 111 -5.50 -5.92 6.22
N HIS A 112 -5.56 -5.31 7.41
CA HIS A 112 -4.77 -5.72 8.59
C HIS A 112 -5.61 -5.93 9.86
N SER A 113 -6.93 -6.09 9.74
CA SER A 113 -7.82 -6.38 10.88
C SER A 113 -7.40 -7.61 11.71
N GLU A 114 -6.75 -8.58 11.08
CA GLU A 114 -6.25 -9.81 11.73
C GLU A 114 -4.77 -9.71 12.20
N LYS A 115 -4.13 -8.54 12.07
CA LYS A 115 -2.70 -8.35 12.41
C LYS A 115 -2.53 -7.45 13.62
N ASP A 116 -2.03 -8.05 14.70
CA ASP A 116 -1.96 -7.41 16.02
C ASP A 116 -1.07 -6.14 16.05
N ALA A 117 0.10 -6.13 15.40
CA ALA A 117 1.07 -5.04 15.59
C ALA A 117 0.56 -3.66 15.14
N VAL A 118 -0.03 -3.56 13.96
CA VAL A 118 -0.52 -2.28 13.41
C VAL A 118 -1.80 -1.86 14.10
N LEU A 119 -2.71 -2.81 14.36
CA LEU A 119 -3.96 -2.53 15.06
C LEU A 119 -3.70 -2.06 16.51
N ASN A 120 -2.81 -2.74 17.25
CA ASN A 120 -2.43 -2.36 18.59
C ASN A 120 -1.82 -0.96 18.61
N TYR A 121 -0.91 -0.68 17.67
CA TYR A 121 -0.35 0.67 17.51
C TYR A 121 -1.45 1.73 17.34
N MET A 122 -2.42 1.47 16.45
CA MET A 122 -3.52 2.41 16.21
C MET A 122 -4.37 2.64 17.47
N LEU A 123 -4.72 1.57 18.19
CA LEU A 123 -5.52 1.64 19.42
C LEU A 123 -4.81 2.40 20.54
N GLU A 124 -3.51 2.17 20.71
CA GLU A 124 -2.69 2.84 21.73
C GLU A 124 -2.46 4.33 21.40
N ASN A 125 -2.48 4.70 20.12
CA ASN A 125 -2.10 6.04 19.65
C ASN A 125 -3.27 6.86 19.07
N LEU A 126 -4.53 6.48 19.31
CA LEU A 126 -5.73 7.15 18.77
C LEU A 126 -5.70 8.68 18.93
N LYS A 127 -5.25 9.20 20.08
CA LYS A 127 -5.18 10.64 20.35
C LYS A 127 -4.17 11.39 19.48
N ILE A 128 -3.13 10.70 19.02
CA ILE A 128 -2.04 11.28 18.21
C ILE A 128 -2.40 11.18 16.73
N ILE A 129 -2.95 10.04 16.32
CA ILE A 129 -3.19 9.76 14.90
C ILE A 129 -4.51 10.31 14.39
N THR A 130 -5.46 10.68 15.27
CA THR A 130 -6.71 11.34 14.85
C THR A 130 -6.44 12.80 14.47
N PRO A 131 -6.71 13.21 13.21
CA PRO A 131 -6.57 14.60 12.78
C PRO A 131 -7.47 15.52 13.62
N LYS A 132 -6.97 16.73 13.91
CA LYS A 132 -7.72 17.77 14.64
C LYS A 132 -8.69 18.52 13.74
#